data_AF-A0A6J4I556-F1
#
_entry.id   AF-A0A6J4I556-F1
#
_cell.length_a   1.000
_cell.length_b   1.000
_cell.length_c   1.000
_cell.angle_alpha   90.00
_cell.angle_beta   90.00
_cell.angle_gamma   90.00
#
_symmetry.space_group_name_H-M   'P 1'
#
loop_
_entity.id
_entity.type
_entity.pdbx_description
1 polymer ?
#
loop_
_entity_poly.entity_id
_entity_poly.type
_entity_poly.pdbx_seq_one_letter_code
_entity_poly.pdbx_strand_id
1 'polypeptide(L)'
;SGTVDIENVWDAPEWTQARVNVAEGGGEIAIRTLVFPGWRAYVDGVAVSARAAPFVPEVEHGHGFVVVPVPAGTHVVRYALGPTLWRAIGVLLSFGALGVLGAVALWRFLPAAHTIRRVTTTAFLAGIGTVMIVSTVPWLIGAMRPAPAPEGTQVLAANLLQRIAFGQGVRISAPDGARLGEFVAVRPQTISGHTRSWLFMHPPSRVDVALAVPDRALFQTGIGLDPAAWDQAGADGVRFIAELTDQRGRHVIVDERMQPQTEPVDRGWRFIQVDLGAYAGRQVTLTLRTEGVDTPHFDWAGWASPGIYVDGSGRYPPRARQYDRK
;
A
#
# COMPACT_ATOMS: atom_id res chain seq x y z
N SER A 1 6.78 21.18 15.42
CA SER A 1 6.06 20.48 14.35
C SER A 1 4.91 19.74 15.00
N GLY A 2 3.67 20.00 14.58
CA GLY A 2 2.51 19.29 15.09
C GLY A 2 2.59 17.80 14.72
N THR A 3 2.09 16.94 15.60
CA THR A 3 1.98 15.50 15.33
C THR A 3 0.94 15.30 14.23
N VAL A 4 1.31 14.57 13.17
CA VAL A 4 0.38 14.16 12.11
C VAL A 4 0.10 12.68 12.27
N ASP A 5 -1.15 12.33 12.56
CA ASP A 5 -1.62 10.96 12.57
C ASP A 5 -2.19 10.62 11.18
N ILE A 6 -1.73 9.52 10.59
CA ILE A 6 -2.19 9.09 9.27
C ILE A 6 -3.24 8.02 9.47
N GLU A 7 -4.51 8.38 9.28
CA GLU A 7 -5.64 7.49 9.45
C GLU A 7 -5.74 6.48 8.31
N ASN A 8 -5.50 6.94 7.08
CA ASN A 8 -5.69 6.15 5.86
C ASN A 8 -4.66 6.52 4.80
N VAL A 9 -4.24 5.57 3.95
CA VAL A 9 -3.48 5.83 2.71
C VAL A 9 -4.06 5.01 1.56
N TRP A 10 -4.09 5.61 0.38
CA TRP A 10 -4.58 5.07 -0.88
C TRP A 10 -3.59 5.42 -1.98
N ASP A 11 -3.16 4.44 -2.77
CA ASP A 11 -2.15 4.64 -3.80
C ASP A 11 -2.55 4.03 -5.14
N ALA A 12 -2.15 4.71 -6.21
CA ALA A 12 -2.21 4.31 -7.61
C ALA A 12 -0.96 4.83 -8.33
N PRO A 13 -0.64 4.33 -9.54
CA PRO A 13 0.53 4.79 -10.28
C PRO A 13 0.58 6.31 -10.49
N GLU A 14 -0.57 6.95 -10.63
CA GLU A 14 -0.70 8.37 -10.93
C GLU A 14 -1.25 9.23 -9.76
N TRP A 15 -1.52 8.65 -8.60
CA TRP A 15 -1.92 9.42 -7.41
C TRP A 15 -1.73 8.65 -6.08
N THR A 16 -1.46 9.40 -5.03
CA THR A 16 -1.47 8.99 -3.62
C THR A 16 -2.47 9.87 -2.89
N GLN A 17 -3.25 9.31 -1.96
CA GLN A 17 -4.13 10.06 -1.08
C GLN A 17 -3.98 9.51 0.33
N ALA A 18 -4.04 10.38 1.32
CA ALA A 18 -4.07 10.01 2.72
C ALA A 18 -5.16 10.80 3.44
N ARG A 19 -5.83 10.16 4.40
CA ARG A 19 -6.61 10.88 5.39
C ARG A 19 -5.75 11.02 6.62
N VAL A 20 -5.68 12.23 7.15
CA VAL A 20 -4.81 12.56 8.28
C VAL A 20 -5.55 13.37 9.32
N ASN A 21 -5.09 13.26 10.54
CA ASN A 21 -5.49 14.11 11.65
C ASN A 21 -4.26 14.83 12.18
N VAL A 22 -4.28 16.16 12.13
CA VAL A 22 -3.14 17.00 12.45
C VAL A 22 -3.41 17.76 13.73
N ALA A 23 -2.51 17.63 14.70
CA ALA A 23 -2.59 18.33 15.98
C ALA A 23 -2.60 19.87 15.83
N GLU A 24 -3.01 20.56 16.90
CA GLU A 24 -3.02 22.03 16.95
C GLU A 24 -1.64 22.61 16.57
N GLY A 25 -1.63 23.56 15.63
CA GLY A 25 -0.41 24.16 15.07
C GLY A 25 -0.02 23.69 13.67
N GLY A 26 -0.74 22.73 13.09
CA GLY A 26 -0.50 22.24 11.73
C GLY A 26 0.73 21.32 11.64
N GLY A 27 0.88 20.68 10.49
CA GLY A 27 1.87 19.62 10.30
C GLY A 27 2.29 19.46 8.85
N GLU A 28 3.24 18.56 8.63
CA GLU A 28 3.76 18.24 7.31
C GLU A 28 3.68 16.73 7.08
N ILE A 29 3.22 16.34 5.90
CA ILE A 29 3.22 14.93 5.47
C ILE A 29 4.31 14.73 4.42
N ALA A 30 5.11 13.68 4.61
CA ALA A 30 6.04 13.20 3.61
C ALA A 30 5.42 12.05 2.80
N ILE A 31 5.34 12.22 1.49
CA ILE A 31 4.85 11.21 0.54
C ILE A 31 6.03 10.68 -0.26
N ARG A 32 6.23 9.35 -0.29
CA ARG A 32 7.33 8.72 -1.00
C ARG A 32 7.03 8.64 -2.50
N THR A 33 7.55 9.59 -3.26
CA THR A 33 7.38 9.68 -4.71
C THR A 33 8.45 10.57 -5.35
N LEU A 34 8.72 10.36 -6.63
CA LEU A 34 9.70 11.16 -7.37
C LEU A 34 9.14 12.56 -7.67
N VAL A 35 9.94 13.59 -7.40
CA VAL A 35 9.58 14.98 -7.69
C VAL A 35 9.85 15.27 -9.15
N PHE A 36 8.79 15.34 -9.97
CA PHE A 36 8.91 15.76 -11.36
C PHE A 36 7.73 16.63 -11.81
N PRO A 37 7.87 17.42 -12.90
CA PRO A 37 6.84 18.35 -13.34
C PRO A 37 5.50 17.65 -13.63
N GLY A 38 4.42 18.18 -13.04
CA GLY A 38 3.05 17.70 -13.26
C GLY A 38 2.34 17.19 -12.01
N TRP A 39 3.08 16.78 -10.98
CA TRP A 39 2.48 16.43 -9.71
C TRP A 39 1.96 17.65 -8.96
N ARG A 40 0.84 17.47 -8.25
CA ARG A 40 0.17 18.53 -7.47
C ARG A 40 -0.35 17.95 -6.17
N ALA A 41 -0.22 18.72 -5.09
CA ALA A 41 -0.81 18.41 -3.80
C ALA A 41 -2.14 19.14 -3.61
N TYR A 42 -3.06 18.47 -2.94
CA TYR A 42 -4.37 18.98 -2.56
C TYR A 42 -4.64 18.64 -1.10
N VAL A 43 -5.25 19.57 -0.37
CA VAL A 43 -5.81 19.37 0.97
C VAL A 43 -7.30 19.67 0.88
N ASP A 44 -8.13 18.67 1.15
CA ASP A 44 -9.59 18.75 1.00
C ASP A 44 -10.05 19.24 -0.38
N GLY A 45 -9.29 18.87 -1.42
CA GLY A 45 -9.53 19.27 -2.80
C GLY A 45 -9.00 20.66 -3.17
N VAL A 46 -8.47 21.44 -2.21
CA VAL A 46 -7.83 22.73 -2.47
C VAL A 46 -6.35 22.52 -2.78
N ALA A 47 -5.86 23.08 -3.89
CA ALA A 47 -4.46 22.95 -4.28
C ALA A 47 -3.53 23.66 -3.27
N VAL A 48 -2.49 22.97 -2.84
CA VAL A 48 -1.47 23.49 -1.91
C VAL A 48 -0.06 23.32 -2.49
N SER A 49 0.87 24.16 -2.03
CA SER A 49 2.27 24.06 -2.43
C SER A 49 2.93 22.85 -1.79
N ALA A 50 3.47 21.95 -2.60
CA ALA A 50 4.31 20.85 -2.15
C ALA A 50 5.79 21.17 -2.40
N ARG A 51 6.68 20.71 -1.52
CA ARG A 51 8.14 20.91 -1.64
C ARG A 51 8.88 19.59 -1.59
N ALA A 52 10.03 19.49 -2.24
CA ALA A 52 10.90 18.33 -2.05
C ALA A 52 11.38 18.29 -0.59
N ALA A 53 11.45 17.10 -0.01
CA ALA A 53 12.04 16.95 1.33
C ALA A 53 13.51 17.43 1.29
N PRO A 54 13.97 18.20 2.29
CA PRO A 54 15.36 18.58 2.39
C PRO A 54 16.23 17.32 2.56
N PHE A 55 17.39 17.30 1.90
CA PHE A 55 18.35 16.19 2.04
C PHE A 55 18.92 16.17 3.45
N VAL A 56 18.76 15.05 4.16
CA VAL A 56 19.35 14.83 5.48
C VAL A 56 20.49 13.81 5.35
N PRO A 57 21.77 14.23 5.47
CA PRO A 57 22.93 13.37 5.24
C PRO A 57 23.01 12.17 6.19
N GLU A 58 22.56 12.31 7.44
CA GLU A 58 22.69 11.25 8.45
C GLU A 58 21.81 10.01 8.22
N VAL A 59 20.80 10.10 7.35
CA VAL A 59 19.81 9.03 7.16
C VAL A 59 19.81 8.46 5.75
N GLU A 60 20.60 8.98 4.80
CA GLU A 60 20.46 8.72 3.35
C GLU A 60 19.03 8.91 2.81
N HIS A 61 18.16 9.60 3.56
CA HIS A 61 16.78 9.91 3.18
C HIS A 61 16.73 11.38 2.73
N GLY A 62 16.50 11.57 1.43
CA GLY A 62 16.38 12.90 0.82
C GLY A 62 15.96 12.85 -0.63
N HIS A 63 16.15 11.71 -1.30
CA HIS A 63 15.67 11.50 -2.65
C HIS A 63 14.31 10.78 -2.63
N GLY A 64 13.32 11.35 -3.33
CA GLY A 64 12.03 10.70 -3.54
C GLY A 64 10.99 10.88 -2.44
N PHE A 65 11.04 11.98 -1.69
CA PHE A 65 9.95 12.38 -0.80
C PHE A 65 9.47 13.80 -1.11
N VAL A 66 8.16 13.98 -1.08
CA VAL A 66 7.47 15.26 -1.23
C VAL A 66 6.79 15.61 0.08
N VAL A 67 7.02 16.82 0.55
CA VAL A 67 6.45 17.37 1.77
C VAL A 67 5.27 18.25 1.42
N VAL A 68 4.11 17.96 2.02
CA VAL A 68 2.87 18.73 1.87
C VAL A 68 2.49 19.31 3.23
N PRO A 69 2.35 20.65 3.34
CA PRO A 69 1.86 21.28 4.56
C PRO A 69 0.35 21.01 4.70
N VAL A 70 -0.07 20.70 5.92
CA VAL A 70 -1.46 20.39 6.26
C VAL A 70 -1.87 21.22 7.47
N PRO A 71 -3.00 21.95 7.42
CA PRO A 71 -3.55 22.65 8.57
C PRO A 71 -3.91 21.70 9.72
N ALA A 72 -4.18 22.26 10.91
CA ALA A 72 -4.66 21.48 12.03
C ALA A 72 -6.10 20.99 11.78
N GLY A 73 -6.40 19.76 12.20
CA GLY A 73 -7.68 19.10 12.01
C GLY A 73 -7.61 17.86 11.11
N THR A 74 -8.78 17.31 10.79
CA THR A 74 -8.91 16.14 9.92
C THR A 74 -8.99 16.58 8.47
N HIS A 75 -8.06 16.09 7.64
CA HIS A 75 -7.92 16.48 6.25
C HIS A 75 -7.71 15.28 5.33
N VAL A 76 -8.16 15.40 4.08
CA VAL A 76 -7.82 14.49 3.00
C VAL A 76 -6.73 15.13 2.15
N VAL A 77 -5.53 14.56 2.22
CA VAL A 77 -4.35 15.02 1.49
C VAL A 77 -4.17 14.14 0.27
N ARG A 78 -4.14 14.72 -0.92
CA ARG A 78 -3.96 14.00 -2.19
C ARG A 78 -2.78 14.56 -2.95
N TYR A 79 -1.89 13.69 -3.41
CA TYR A 79 -0.80 14.02 -4.31
C TYR A 79 -1.01 13.28 -5.63
N ALA A 80 -1.25 14.00 -6.72
CA ALA A 80 -1.66 13.38 -7.99
C ALA A 80 -0.91 13.98 -9.18
N LEU A 81 -0.62 13.13 -10.17
CA LEU A 81 -0.04 13.53 -11.44
C LEU A 81 -1.12 14.18 -12.33
N GLY A 82 -1.08 15.50 -12.41
CA GLY A 82 -1.94 16.28 -13.27
C GLY A 82 -1.59 16.17 -14.77
N PRO A 83 -2.41 16.78 -15.64
CA PRO A 83 -2.06 16.93 -17.05
C PRO A 83 -0.77 17.75 -17.19
N THR A 84 0.15 17.28 -18.02
CA THR A 84 1.37 18.00 -18.38
C THR A 84 1.30 18.41 -19.84
N LEU A 85 1.89 19.56 -20.16
CA LEU A 85 1.95 20.07 -21.53
C LEU A 85 2.56 19.05 -22.49
N TRP A 86 3.63 18.37 -22.07
CA TRP A 86 4.32 17.36 -22.88
C TRP A 86 3.48 16.10 -23.10
N ARG A 87 2.71 15.66 -22.11
CA ARG A 87 1.77 14.54 -22.30
C ARG A 87 0.66 14.90 -23.27
N ALA A 88 0.14 16.13 -23.20
CA ALA A 88 -0.86 16.61 -24.16
C ALA A 88 -0.28 16.68 -25.58
N ILE A 89 0.93 17.23 -25.76
CA ILE A 89 1.62 17.26 -27.05
C ILE A 89 1.85 15.84 -27.59
N GLY A 90 2.28 14.90 -26.74
CA GLY A 90 2.46 13.50 -27.13
C GLY A 90 1.18 12.88 -27.66
N VAL A 91 0.06 13.05 -26.94
CA VAL A 91 -1.25 12.56 -27.38
C VAL A 91 -1.68 13.20 -28.71
N LEU A 92 -1.49 14.52 -28.86
CA LEU A 92 -1.80 15.23 -30.10
C LEU A 92 -0.98 14.68 -31.28
N LEU A 93 0.32 14.45 -31.09
CA LEU A 93 1.21 13.88 -32.11
C LEU A 93 0.81 12.45 -32.48
N SER A 94 0.47 11.60 -31.50
CA SER A 94 0.05 10.23 -31.75
C SER A 94 -1.22 10.16 -32.59
N PHE A 95 -2.26 10.92 -32.22
CA PHE A 95 -3.50 10.95 -33.02
C PHE A 95 -3.30 11.61 -34.38
N GLY A 96 -2.46 12.66 -34.46
CA GLY A 96 -2.09 13.28 -35.74
C GLY A 96 -1.41 12.30 -36.69
N ALA A 97 -0.44 11.53 -36.20
CA ALA A 97 0.24 10.49 -36.97
C ALA A 97 -0.74 9.40 -37.43
N LEU A 98 -1.64 8.96 -36.55
CA LEU A 98 -2.67 7.97 -36.87
C LEU A 98 -3.63 8.48 -37.97
N GLY A 99 -3.98 9.77 -37.92
CA GLY A 99 -4.79 10.41 -38.93
C GLY A 99 -4.11 10.51 -40.29
N VAL A 100 -2.81 10.85 -40.32
CA VAL A 100 -2.02 10.87 -41.55
C VAL A 100 -1.93 9.47 -42.15
N LEU A 101 -1.60 8.44 -41.35
CA LEU A 101 -1.50 7.06 -41.83
C LEU A 101 -2.84 6.55 -42.38
N GLY A 102 -3.94 6.81 -41.67
CA GLY A 102 -5.28 6.45 -42.13
C GLY A 102 -5.68 7.18 -43.42
N ALA A 103 -5.36 8.47 -43.54
CA ALA A 103 -5.58 9.25 -44.76
C ALA A 103 -4.80 8.69 -45.96
N VAL A 104 -3.53 8.32 -45.77
CA VAL A 104 -2.70 7.68 -46.79
C VAL A 104 -3.28 6.33 -47.21
N ALA A 105 -3.73 5.51 -46.26
CA ALA A 105 -4.37 4.23 -46.56
C ALA A 105 -5.68 4.42 -47.35
N LEU A 106 -6.55 5.32 -46.92
CA LEU A 106 -7.78 5.68 -47.65
C LEU A 106 -7.46 6.15 -49.08
N TRP A 107 -6.44 6.98 -49.25
CA TRP A 107 -6.02 7.46 -50.56
C TRP A 107 -5.48 6.36 -51.48
N ARG A 108 -4.85 5.33 -50.90
CA ARG A 108 -4.30 4.16 -51.61
C ARG A 108 -5.37 3.16 -52.05
N PHE A 109 -6.41 2.95 -51.24
CA PHE A 109 -7.38 1.88 -51.40
C PHE A 109 -8.77 2.32 -51.92
N LEU A 110 -9.09 3.60 -51.92
CA LEU A 110 -10.36 4.11 -52.48
C LEU A 110 -10.30 4.29 -54.01
N PRO A 111 -11.45 4.16 -54.71
CA PRO A 111 -11.55 4.33 -56.17
C PRO A 111 -11.00 5.69 -56.64
N ALA A 112 -10.49 5.74 -57.87
CA ALA A 112 -9.72 6.88 -58.41
C ALA A 112 -10.52 8.18 -58.62
N ALA A 113 -11.82 8.18 -58.34
CA ALA A 113 -12.64 9.39 -58.40
C ALA A 113 -12.12 10.42 -57.39
N HIS A 114 -11.46 11.47 -57.89
CA HIS A 114 -10.81 12.51 -57.09
C HIS A 114 -11.74 13.16 -56.07
N THR A 115 -13.03 13.32 -56.39
CA THR A 115 -14.05 13.86 -55.50
C THR A 115 -14.34 12.93 -54.32
N ILE A 116 -14.47 11.62 -54.57
CA ILE A 116 -14.76 10.62 -53.52
C ILE A 116 -13.57 10.53 -52.56
N ARG A 117 -12.33 10.50 -53.09
CA ARG A 117 -11.11 10.49 -52.26
C ARG A 117 -10.98 11.73 -51.38
N ARG A 118 -11.22 12.92 -51.93
CA ARG A 118 -11.12 14.16 -51.15
C ARG A 118 -12.13 14.20 -50.00
N VAL A 119 -13.41 13.92 -50.28
CA VAL A 119 -14.48 13.97 -49.26
C VAL A 119 -14.25 12.97 -48.13
N THR A 120 -13.91 11.72 -48.45
CA THR A 120 -13.66 10.66 -47.45
C THR A 120 -12.43 10.94 -46.60
N THR A 121 -11.33 11.43 -47.19
CA THR A 121 -10.14 11.83 -46.42
C THR A 121 -10.42 12.99 -45.47
N THR A 122 -11.13 14.03 -45.92
CA THR A 122 -11.52 15.15 -45.03
C THR A 122 -12.46 14.72 -43.92
N ALA A 123 -13.44 13.86 -44.21
CA ALA A 123 -14.36 13.34 -43.20
C ALA A 123 -13.65 12.48 -42.15
N PHE A 124 -12.67 11.67 -42.57
CA PHE A 124 -11.87 10.85 -41.67
C PHE A 124 -10.97 11.69 -40.74
N LEU A 125 -10.28 12.70 -41.29
CA LEU A 125 -9.45 13.61 -40.49
C LEU A 125 -10.30 14.44 -39.51
N ALA A 126 -11.48 14.90 -39.93
CA ALA A 126 -12.43 15.59 -39.05
C ALA A 126 -12.95 14.66 -37.94
N GLY A 127 -13.20 13.39 -38.26
CA GLY A 127 -13.55 12.36 -37.28
C GLY A 127 -12.47 12.13 -36.23
N ILE A 128 -11.20 12.04 -36.64
CA ILE A 128 -10.06 11.91 -35.71
C ILE A 128 -9.91 13.16 -34.84
N GLY A 129 -10.01 14.36 -35.42
CA GLY A 129 -10.00 15.60 -34.65
C GLY A 129 -11.11 15.65 -33.60
N THR A 130 -12.31 15.13 -33.93
CA THR A 130 -13.43 15.03 -32.99
C THR A 130 -13.15 14.02 -31.87
N VAL A 131 -12.64 12.84 -32.19
CA VAL A 131 -12.24 11.82 -31.20
C VAL A 131 -11.12 12.34 -30.30
N MET A 132 -10.16 13.09 -30.84
CA MET A 132 -9.12 13.75 -30.05
C MET A 132 -9.72 14.71 -29.04
N ILE A 133 -10.62 15.61 -29.47
CA ILE A 133 -11.26 16.58 -28.59
C ILE A 133 -12.10 15.87 -27.52
N VAL A 134 -12.91 14.88 -27.92
CA VAL A 134 -13.79 14.14 -27.00
C VAL A 134 -13.00 13.25 -26.03
N SER A 135 -11.81 12.77 -26.37
CA SER A 135 -10.98 11.97 -25.46
C SER A 135 -10.10 12.82 -24.53
N THR A 136 -9.60 13.96 -25.00
CA THR A 136 -8.70 14.83 -24.21
C THR A 136 -9.44 15.79 -23.30
N VAL A 137 -10.57 16.38 -23.72
CA VAL A 137 -11.28 17.41 -22.96
C VAL A 137 -11.91 16.88 -21.67
N PRO A 138 -12.65 15.75 -21.65
CA PRO A 138 -13.18 15.18 -20.42
C PRO A 138 -12.08 14.70 -19.46
N TRP A 139 -10.93 14.30 -19.98
CA TRP A 139 -9.78 13.92 -19.17
C TRP A 139 -9.08 15.15 -18.56
N LEU A 140 -8.96 16.26 -19.30
CA LEU A 140 -8.50 17.56 -18.79
C LEU A 140 -9.44 18.11 -17.70
N ILE A 141 -10.75 17.95 -17.87
CA ILE A 141 -11.77 18.39 -16.90
C ILE A 141 -11.85 17.44 -15.70
N GLY A 142 -11.81 16.13 -15.94
CA GLY A 142 -11.85 15.08 -14.92
C GLY A 142 -10.59 15.05 -14.07
N ALA A 143 -9.42 15.37 -14.61
CA ALA A 143 -8.19 15.54 -13.83
C ALA A 143 -8.25 16.73 -12.85
N MET A 144 -9.21 17.66 -13.01
CA MET A 144 -9.48 18.75 -12.07
C MET A 144 -10.52 18.38 -11.00
N ARG A 145 -11.20 17.23 -11.10
CA ARG A 145 -12.18 16.76 -10.13
C ARG A 145 -11.70 15.45 -9.51
N PRO A 146 -11.44 15.38 -8.19
CA PRO A 146 -11.05 14.11 -7.58
C PRO A 146 -12.16 13.07 -7.82
N ALA A 147 -11.81 11.94 -8.43
CA ALA A 147 -12.71 10.79 -8.49
C ALA A 147 -12.99 10.32 -7.05
N PRO A 148 -14.23 9.98 -6.69
CA PRO A 148 -14.52 9.37 -5.40
C PRO A 148 -13.70 8.09 -5.25
N ALA A 149 -13.18 7.84 -4.05
CA ALA A 149 -12.46 6.61 -3.75
C ALA A 149 -13.36 5.41 -4.11
N PRO A 150 -12.85 4.40 -4.85
CA PRO A 150 -13.66 3.26 -5.26
C PRO A 150 -14.24 2.53 -4.03
N GLU A 151 -15.54 2.29 -4.04
CA GLU A 151 -16.24 1.47 -3.05
C GLU A 151 -15.59 0.09 -2.97
N GLY A 152 -15.02 -0.24 -1.80
CA GLY A 152 -14.18 -1.44 -1.63
C GLY A 152 -12.97 -1.27 -0.71
N THR A 153 -12.75 -0.06 -0.16
CA THR A 153 -11.46 0.29 0.41
C THR A 153 -11.30 -0.15 1.86
N GLN A 154 -10.40 -1.10 2.09
CA GLN A 154 -9.79 -1.30 3.40
C GLN A 154 -8.79 -0.18 3.66
N VAL A 155 -8.80 0.34 4.87
CA VAL A 155 -8.06 1.52 5.30
C VAL A 155 -7.11 1.11 6.41
N LEU A 156 -5.81 1.43 6.32
CA LEU A 156 -4.85 1.09 7.37
C LEU A 156 -5.04 1.99 8.60
N ALA A 157 -5.74 1.50 9.62
CA ALA A 157 -5.97 2.23 10.87
C ALA A 157 -4.78 2.16 11.85
N ALA A 158 -3.97 1.11 11.79
CA ALA A 158 -2.72 1.05 12.55
C ALA A 158 -1.64 0.23 11.82
N ASN A 159 -0.49 0.86 11.57
CA ASN A 159 0.72 0.19 11.10
C ASN A 159 1.52 -0.34 12.30
N LEU A 160 1.55 -1.66 12.49
CA LEU A 160 2.20 -2.24 13.67
C LEU A 160 3.73 -2.19 13.56
N LEU A 161 4.29 -2.30 12.35
CA LEU A 161 5.74 -2.16 12.14
C LEU A 161 6.24 -0.78 12.57
N GLN A 162 5.50 0.26 12.22
CA GLN A 162 5.84 1.63 12.61
C GLN A 162 5.82 1.80 14.13
N ARG A 163 4.76 1.30 14.80
CA ARG A 163 4.65 1.36 16.27
C ARG A 163 5.78 0.61 16.96
N ILE A 164 6.16 -0.55 16.44
CA ILE A 164 7.26 -1.37 16.96
C ILE A 164 8.60 -0.67 16.74
N ALA A 165 8.85 -0.12 15.55
CA ALA A 165 10.08 0.61 15.24
C ALA A 165 10.28 1.85 16.13
N PHE A 166 9.20 2.55 16.48
CA PHE A 166 9.24 3.73 17.34
C PHE A 166 8.98 3.44 18.84
N GLY A 167 8.76 2.19 19.23
CA GLY A 167 8.57 1.78 20.63
C GLY A 167 7.29 2.31 21.30
N GLN A 168 6.25 2.68 20.54
CA GLN A 168 5.04 3.31 21.08
C GLN A 168 4.05 2.27 21.62
N GLY A 169 3.99 2.10 22.94
CA GLY A 169 3.07 1.14 23.57
C GLY A 169 3.39 -0.31 23.20
N VAL A 170 4.70 -0.59 22.99
CA VAL A 170 5.21 -1.88 22.56
C VAL A 170 6.06 -2.49 23.66
N ARG A 171 5.88 -3.79 23.91
CA ARG A 171 6.77 -4.58 24.77
C ARG A 171 7.30 -5.77 23.98
N ILE A 172 8.62 -5.84 23.88
CA ILE A 172 9.34 -6.94 23.23
C ILE A 172 9.83 -7.90 24.32
N SER A 173 9.75 -9.19 24.05
CA SER A 173 10.36 -10.24 24.86
C SER A 173 11.01 -11.25 23.94
N ALA A 174 12.33 -11.28 23.94
CA ALA A 174 13.16 -12.20 23.18
C ALA A 174 14.43 -12.55 23.98
N PRO A 175 15.18 -13.61 23.61
CA PRO A 175 16.41 -14.03 24.30
C PRO A 175 17.49 -12.95 24.42
N ASP A 176 17.58 -12.05 23.44
CA ASP A 176 18.51 -10.91 23.43
C ASP A 176 17.98 -9.65 24.13
N GLY A 177 16.77 -9.73 24.72
CA GLY A 177 16.20 -8.73 25.61
C GLY A 177 14.89 -8.13 25.13
N ALA A 178 14.59 -6.93 25.64
CA ALA A 178 13.31 -6.23 25.44
C ALA A 178 13.37 -5.12 24.38
N ARG A 179 14.29 -5.22 23.42
CA ARG A 179 14.53 -4.22 22.38
C ARG A 179 14.68 -4.88 21.02
N LEU A 180 14.63 -4.08 19.95
CA LEU A 180 15.00 -4.57 18.63
C LEU A 180 16.49 -4.98 18.62
N GLY A 181 16.77 -6.10 17.96
CA GLY A 181 18.04 -6.79 18.03
C GLY A 181 18.14 -7.93 17.02
N GLU A 182 18.84 -8.98 17.42
CA GLU A 182 19.07 -10.17 16.60
C GLU A 182 17.81 -11.02 16.47
N PHE A 183 17.02 -11.16 17.54
CA PHE A 183 15.83 -12.01 17.53
C PHE A 183 14.59 -11.28 16.99
N VAL A 184 14.47 -9.98 17.23
CA VAL A 184 13.34 -9.17 16.76
C VAL A 184 13.85 -7.94 16.03
N ALA A 185 13.55 -7.83 14.74
CA ALA A 185 14.00 -6.70 13.91
C ALA A 185 12.95 -6.30 12.89
N VAL A 186 12.91 -5.02 12.54
CA VAL A 186 12.13 -4.53 11.39
C VAL A 186 13.08 -4.38 10.20
N ARG A 187 12.87 -5.15 9.15
CA ARG A 187 13.73 -5.17 7.95
C ARG A 187 12.92 -5.52 6.69
N PRO A 188 13.41 -5.22 5.47
CA PRO A 188 12.81 -5.78 4.26
C PRO A 188 13.12 -7.29 4.14
N GLN A 189 12.20 -8.07 3.60
CA GLN A 189 12.42 -9.47 3.23
C GLN A 189 11.86 -9.78 1.86
N THR A 190 12.62 -10.53 1.06
CA THR A 190 12.19 -11.01 -0.25
C THR A 190 11.91 -12.50 -0.19
N ILE A 191 10.67 -12.89 -0.47
CA ILE A 191 10.27 -14.29 -0.66
C ILE A 191 9.60 -14.39 -2.02
N SER A 192 10.03 -15.35 -2.84
CA SER A 192 9.49 -15.61 -4.18
C SER A 192 9.41 -14.36 -5.07
N GLY A 193 10.45 -13.51 -5.02
CA GLY A 193 10.53 -12.27 -5.81
C GLY A 193 9.71 -11.08 -5.28
N HIS A 194 9.01 -11.25 -4.16
CA HIS A 194 8.20 -10.19 -3.56
C HIS A 194 8.82 -9.68 -2.26
N THR A 195 9.32 -8.44 -2.30
CA THR A 195 9.85 -7.75 -1.12
C THR A 195 8.73 -7.13 -0.30
N ARG A 196 8.73 -7.36 1.02
CA ARG A 196 7.80 -6.77 1.99
C ARG A 196 8.55 -6.27 3.21
N SER A 197 8.01 -5.26 3.90
CA SER A 197 8.46 -4.92 5.25
C SER A 197 8.13 -6.06 6.19
N TRP A 198 9.11 -6.48 6.99
CA TRP A 198 9.08 -7.71 7.75
C TRP A 198 9.46 -7.43 9.20
N LEU A 199 8.57 -7.78 10.12
CA LEU A 199 8.92 -7.95 11.51
C LEU A 199 9.55 -9.34 11.64
N PHE A 200 10.86 -9.38 11.47
CA PHE A 200 11.64 -10.56 11.79
C PHE A 200 11.47 -10.90 13.28
N MET A 201 11.15 -12.16 13.57
CA MET A 201 10.94 -12.69 14.90
C MET A 201 11.46 -14.13 14.96
N HIS A 202 12.74 -14.29 15.27
CA HIS A 202 13.33 -15.59 15.55
C HIS A 202 12.77 -16.18 16.85
N PRO A 203 12.31 -17.42 16.88
CA PRO A 203 11.81 -18.03 18.10
C PRO A 203 12.86 -18.20 19.22
N PRO A 204 12.42 -18.22 20.48
CA PRO A 204 11.12 -17.75 20.94
C PRO A 204 11.10 -16.21 20.93
N SER A 205 10.11 -15.61 20.27
CA SER A 205 9.96 -14.15 20.29
C SER A 205 8.51 -13.74 20.49
N ARG A 206 8.32 -12.64 21.22
CA ARG A 206 7.02 -12.07 21.53
C ARG A 206 7.05 -10.55 21.41
N VAL A 207 6.03 -10.00 20.76
CA VAL A 207 5.80 -8.55 20.70
C VAL A 207 4.36 -8.26 21.10
N ASP A 208 4.19 -7.49 22.17
CA ASP A 208 2.90 -6.99 22.63
C ASP A 208 2.71 -5.55 22.15
N VAL A 209 1.57 -5.24 21.52
CA VAL A 209 1.21 -3.90 21.05
C VAL A 209 -0.15 -3.51 21.63
N ALA A 210 -0.18 -2.44 22.43
CA ALA A 210 -1.43 -1.88 22.92
C ALA A 210 -2.14 -1.08 21.82
N LEU A 211 -3.41 -1.36 21.59
CA LEU A 211 -4.24 -0.64 20.60
C LEU A 211 -5.72 -0.64 20.97
N ALA A 212 -6.42 0.41 20.53
CA ALA A 212 -7.88 0.42 20.49
C ALA A 212 -8.32 -0.24 19.18
N VAL A 213 -9.27 -1.17 19.24
CA VAL A 213 -9.80 -1.83 18.04
C VAL A 213 -10.87 -0.92 17.41
N PRO A 214 -10.68 -0.43 16.17
CA PRO A 214 -11.71 0.36 15.49
C PRO A 214 -12.97 -0.45 15.17
N ASP A 215 -14.07 0.23 14.85
CA ASP A 215 -15.21 -0.41 14.24
C ASP A 215 -14.83 -1.04 12.90
N ARG A 216 -15.38 -2.22 12.61
CA ARG A 216 -15.14 -2.96 11.37
C ARG A 216 -13.65 -3.27 11.12
N ALA A 217 -12.91 -3.50 12.21
CA ALA A 217 -11.49 -3.76 12.17
C ALA A 217 -11.17 -5.17 11.66
N LEU A 218 -10.08 -5.26 10.90
CA LEU A 218 -9.46 -6.46 10.38
C LEU A 218 -8.00 -6.47 10.79
N PHE A 219 -7.52 -7.59 11.29
CA PHE A 219 -6.08 -7.85 11.36
C PHE A 219 -5.63 -8.45 10.03
N GLN A 220 -4.58 -7.89 9.43
CA GLN A 220 -3.96 -8.47 8.25
C GLN A 220 -2.44 -8.54 8.41
N THR A 221 -1.87 -9.62 7.88
CA THR A 221 -0.43 -9.84 7.86
C THR A 221 -0.07 -10.89 6.81
N GLY A 222 1.17 -10.88 6.32
CA GLY A 222 1.79 -12.08 5.79
C GLY A 222 2.56 -12.82 6.89
N ILE A 223 2.73 -14.13 6.76
CA ILE A 223 3.72 -14.91 7.51
C ILE A 223 4.62 -15.65 6.53
N GLY A 224 5.86 -15.90 6.95
CA GLY A 224 6.85 -16.60 6.15
C GLY A 224 8.17 -16.80 6.88
N LEU A 225 8.98 -17.71 6.36
CA LEU A 225 10.36 -17.96 6.79
C LEU A 225 11.33 -17.47 5.72
N ASP A 226 12.51 -17.04 6.16
CA ASP A 226 13.63 -16.68 5.28
C ASP A 226 13.93 -17.83 4.31
N PRO A 227 14.05 -17.58 2.99
CA PRO A 227 14.41 -18.61 2.04
C PRO A 227 15.72 -19.33 2.36
N ALA A 228 16.65 -18.67 3.05
CA ALA A 228 17.90 -19.28 3.47
C ALA A 228 17.71 -20.41 4.51
N ALA A 229 16.53 -20.49 5.16
CA ALA A 229 16.19 -21.54 6.11
C ALA A 229 15.55 -22.78 5.46
N TRP A 230 15.00 -22.68 4.26
CA TRP A 230 14.09 -23.72 3.71
C TRP A 230 14.73 -25.09 3.53
N ASP A 231 16.02 -25.14 3.23
CA ASP A 231 16.74 -26.38 2.96
C ASP A 231 17.73 -26.74 4.10
N GLN A 232 17.69 -26.03 5.23
CA GLN A 232 18.61 -26.26 6.35
C GLN A 232 18.25 -27.53 7.12
N ALA A 233 19.21 -28.44 7.26
CA ALA A 233 19.02 -29.68 8.00
C ALA A 233 18.71 -29.40 9.49
N GLY A 234 17.61 -29.97 9.98
CA GLY A 234 17.16 -29.79 11.37
C GLY A 234 16.15 -28.66 11.58
N ALA A 235 15.69 -27.98 10.53
CA ALA A 235 14.59 -27.01 10.62
C ALA A 235 13.24 -27.74 10.80
N ASP A 236 12.64 -27.65 11.98
CA ASP A 236 11.36 -28.30 12.32
C ASP A 236 10.12 -27.41 12.12
N GLY A 237 10.36 -26.13 11.79
CA GLY A 237 9.35 -25.16 11.40
C GLY A 237 8.93 -24.25 12.54
N VAL A 238 8.14 -23.24 12.19
CA VAL A 238 7.73 -22.17 13.12
C VAL A 238 6.23 -22.13 13.27
N ARG A 239 5.79 -21.92 14.52
CA ARG A 239 4.42 -21.60 14.86
C ARG A 239 4.25 -20.10 15.04
N PHE A 240 3.30 -19.54 14.30
CA PHE A 240 2.91 -18.14 14.31
C PHE A 240 1.60 -18.00 15.07
N ILE A 241 1.63 -17.29 16.19
CA ILE A 241 0.47 -17.09 17.05
C ILE A 241 0.20 -15.59 17.16
N ALA A 242 -1.04 -15.19 16.90
CA ALA A 242 -1.52 -13.86 17.24
C ALA A 242 -2.69 -13.96 18.23
N GLU A 243 -2.62 -13.18 19.32
CA GLU A 243 -3.60 -13.21 20.40
C GLU A 243 -4.05 -11.79 20.73
N LEU A 244 -5.34 -11.62 21.02
CA LEU A 244 -5.88 -10.40 21.63
C LEU A 244 -6.10 -10.65 23.11
N THR A 245 -5.59 -9.77 23.96
CA THR A 245 -5.91 -9.77 25.40
C THR A 245 -6.76 -8.55 25.73
N ASP A 246 -7.95 -8.78 26.26
CA ASP A 246 -8.87 -7.76 26.75
C ASP A 246 -9.28 -8.04 28.22
N GLN A 247 -10.24 -7.28 28.76
CA GLN A 247 -10.74 -7.48 30.12
C GLN A 247 -11.38 -8.86 30.35
N ARG A 248 -11.78 -9.57 29.29
CA ARG A 248 -12.40 -10.90 29.35
C ARG A 248 -11.36 -12.02 29.26
N GLY A 249 -10.09 -11.68 29.00
CA GLY A 249 -8.99 -12.64 28.94
C GLY A 249 -8.29 -12.64 27.59
N ARG A 250 -7.60 -13.76 27.31
CA ARG A 250 -6.78 -13.96 26.12
C ARG A 250 -7.56 -14.75 25.07
N HIS A 251 -7.54 -14.27 23.84
CA HIS A 251 -8.25 -14.84 22.70
C HIS A 251 -7.27 -15.06 21.55
N VAL A 252 -7.09 -16.30 21.10
CA VAL A 252 -6.23 -16.62 19.97
C VAL A 252 -6.97 -16.28 18.67
N ILE A 253 -6.38 -15.45 17.84
CA ILE A 253 -6.96 -15.02 16.55
C ILE A 253 -6.20 -15.60 15.34
N VAL A 254 -4.94 -15.99 15.53
CA VAL A 254 -4.13 -16.71 14.54
C VAL A 254 -3.33 -17.78 15.25
N ASP A 255 -3.26 -18.97 14.66
CA ASP A 255 -2.47 -20.09 15.12
C ASP A 255 -2.10 -20.96 13.93
N GLU A 256 -0.95 -20.67 13.33
CA GLU A 256 -0.52 -21.26 12.07
C GLU A 256 0.88 -21.85 12.21
N ARG A 257 1.11 -23.02 11.61
CA ARG A 257 2.44 -23.63 11.49
C ARG A 257 2.94 -23.52 10.06
N MET A 258 4.24 -23.28 9.91
CA MET A 258 4.96 -23.38 8.64
C MET A 258 6.21 -24.24 8.79
N GLN A 259 6.41 -25.18 7.87
CA GLN A 259 7.60 -26.05 7.83
C GLN A 259 8.11 -26.21 6.39
N PRO A 260 8.79 -25.19 5.83
CA PRO A 260 9.18 -25.16 4.41
C PRO A 260 10.13 -26.28 3.96
N GLN A 261 10.84 -26.92 4.91
CA GLN A 261 11.72 -28.05 4.61
C GLN A 261 10.94 -29.28 4.13
N THR A 262 9.86 -29.64 4.83
CA THR A 262 9.05 -30.82 4.50
C THR A 262 7.79 -30.48 3.72
N GLU A 263 7.32 -29.24 3.81
CA GLU A 263 6.09 -28.75 3.16
C GLU A 263 6.43 -27.64 2.14
N PRO A 264 6.66 -27.98 0.86
CA PRO A 264 7.05 -26.99 -0.15
C PRO A 264 6.05 -25.84 -0.35
N VAL A 265 4.77 -26.06 -0.01
CA VAL A 265 3.73 -25.01 -0.05
C VAL A 265 4.00 -23.87 0.94
N ASP A 266 4.83 -24.10 1.95
CA ASP A 266 5.24 -23.11 2.94
C ASP A 266 6.43 -22.26 2.47
N ARG A 267 6.99 -22.55 1.28
CA ARG A 267 8.07 -21.77 0.64
C ARG A 267 7.52 -20.52 -0.04
N GLY A 268 6.83 -19.68 0.73
CA GLY A 268 6.14 -18.51 0.21
C GLY A 268 5.53 -17.63 1.28
N TRP A 269 5.00 -16.49 0.86
CA TRP A 269 4.16 -15.66 1.72
C TRP A 269 2.78 -16.32 1.89
N ARG A 270 2.38 -16.62 3.12
CA ARG A 270 0.98 -16.93 3.43
C ARG A 270 0.29 -15.69 3.98
N PHE A 271 -0.79 -15.27 3.34
CA PHE A 271 -1.57 -14.12 3.78
C PHE A 271 -2.64 -14.54 4.78
N ILE A 272 -2.77 -13.77 5.85
CA ILE A 272 -3.74 -13.98 6.92
C ILE A 272 -4.58 -12.71 7.06
N GLN A 273 -5.89 -12.90 7.16
CA GLN A 273 -6.85 -11.85 7.48
C GLN A 273 -7.84 -12.39 8.50
N VAL A 274 -8.01 -11.67 9.61
CA VAL A 274 -8.93 -12.02 10.68
C VAL A 274 -9.86 -10.86 10.97
N ASP A 275 -11.14 -11.18 11.15
CA ASP A 275 -12.13 -10.21 11.58
C ASP A 275 -12.02 -9.93 13.09
N LEU A 276 -11.90 -8.65 13.46
CA LEU A 276 -11.80 -8.21 14.85
C LEU A 276 -13.09 -7.57 15.39
N GLY A 277 -14.21 -7.67 14.68
CA GLY A 277 -15.47 -7.01 15.05
C GLY A 277 -15.98 -7.27 16.44
N ALA A 278 -15.77 -8.50 16.93
CA ALA A 278 -16.14 -8.88 18.29
C ALA A 278 -15.41 -8.06 19.37
N TYR A 279 -14.34 -7.36 19.01
CA TYR A 279 -13.50 -6.54 19.87
C TYR A 279 -13.63 -5.04 19.57
N ALA A 280 -14.47 -4.63 18.62
CA ALA A 280 -14.65 -3.23 18.25
C ALA A 280 -14.92 -2.33 19.48
N GLY A 281 -14.27 -1.17 19.51
CA GLY A 281 -14.32 -0.21 20.61
C GLY A 281 -13.57 -0.61 21.88
N ARG A 282 -12.96 -1.81 21.94
CA ARG A 282 -12.20 -2.27 23.12
C ARG A 282 -10.74 -1.84 23.04
N GLN A 283 -10.18 -1.55 24.21
CA GLN A 283 -8.73 -1.50 24.40
C GLN A 283 -8.19 -2.91 24.57
N VAL A 284 -7.24 -3.29 23.73
CA VAL A 284 -6.66 -4.63 23.70
C VAL A 284 -5.14 -4.58 23.61
N THR A 285 -4.50 -5.67 24.03
CA THR A 285 -3.11 -5.95 23.69
C THR A 285 -3.08 -6.99 22.59
N LEU A 286 -2.63 -6.61 21.40
CA LEU A 286 -2.31 -7.55 20.33
C LEU A 286 -0.92 -8.14 20.56
N THR A 287 -0.85 -9.43 20.79
CA THR A 287 0.38 -10.19 20.97
C THR A 287 0.71 -10.92 19.68
N LEU A 288 1.87 -10.68 19.10
CA LEU A 288 2.46 -11.51 18.05
C LEU A 288 3.53 -12.41 18.68
N ARG A 289 3.52 -13.70 18.36
CA ARG A 289 4.46 -14.70 18.89
C ARG A 289 4.97 -15.61 17.79
N THR A 290 6.27 -15.88 17.82
CA THR A 290 6.88 -16.95 17.05
C THR A 290 7.52 -17.96 18.00
N GLU A 291 7.17 -19.22 17.79
CA GLU A 291 7.63 -20.37 18.59
C GLU A 291 8.24 -21.40 17.64
N GLY A 292 9.38 -21.97 18.03
CA GLY A 292 9.90 -23.17 17.38
C GLY A 292 9.03 -24.36 17.76
N VAL A 293 9.02 -25.41 16.95
CA VAL A 293 8.23 -26.61 17.27
C VAL A 293 8.97 -27.44 18.30
N ASP A 294 10.18 -27.89 17.97
CA ASP A 294 11.04 -28.64 18.88
C ASP A 294 12.32 -27.86 19.20
N THR A 295 12.96 -27.26 18.18
CA THR A 295 14.19 -26.47 18.30
C THR A 295 14.07 -25.16 17.52
N PRO A 296 14.71 -24.06 17.96
CA PRO A 296 14.67 -22.79 17.22
C PRO A 296 15.67 -22.76 16.05
N HIS A 297 16.18 -23.90 15.58
CA HIS A 297 17.27 -23.93 14.61
C HIS A 297 16.77 -23.57 13.22
N PHE A 298 17.38 -22.54 12.62
CA PHE A 298 17.02 -22.03 11.30
C PHE A 298 15.56 -21.54 11.21
N ASP A 299 14.96 -21.19 12.33
CA ASP A 299 13.61 -20.67 12.40
C ASP A 299 13.56 -19.16 12.14
N TRP A 300 14.21 -18.74 11.05
CA TRP A 300 14.28 -17.34 10.64
C TRP A 300 12.93 -16.86 10.09
N ALA A 301 11.97 -16.64 10.99
CA ALA A 301 10.58 -16.34 10.69
C ALA A 301 10.22 -14.87 10.91
N GLY A 302 9.06 -14.47 10.41
CA GLY A 302 8.46 -13.20 10.82
C GLY A 302 7.16 -12.84 10.13
N TRP A 303 6.63 -11.68 10.52
CA TRP A 303 5.32 -11.16 10.13
C TRP A 303 5.49 -10.04 9.11
N ALA A 304 4.98 -10.21 7.90
CA ALA A 304 5.07 -9.21 6.85
C ALA A 304 3.92 -8.19 6.92
N SER A 305 4.28 -6.92 7.05
CA SER A 305 3.36 -5.78 7.12
C SER A 305 2.13 -6.01 8.04
N PRO A 306 2.31 -6.47 9.30
CA PRO A 306 1.19 -6.63 10.21
C PRO A 306 0.49 -5.28 10.45
N GLY A 307 -0.82 -5.25 10.28
CA GLY A 307 -1.61 -4.03 10.35
C GLY A 307 -3.05 -4.28 10.78
N ILE A 308 -3.64 -3.24 11.37
CA ILE A 308 -5.09 -3.16 11.62
C ILE A 308 -5.71 -2.31 10.52
N TYR A 309 -6.74 -2.84 9.89
CA TYR A 309 -7.43 -2.20 8.78
C TYR A 309 -8.91 -2.01 9.12
N VAL A 310 -9.51 -0.91 8.69
CA VAL A 310 -10.97 -0.70 8.73
C VAL A 310 -11.52 -1.02 7.35
N ASP A 311 -12.48 -1.94 7.29
CA ASP A 311 -13.21 -2.14 6.03
C ASP A 311 -14.19 -0.97 5.82
N GLY A 312 -14.01 -0.18 4.76
CA GLY A 312 -14.93 0.89 4.38
C GLY A 312 -16.01 0.47 3.38
N SER A 313 -15.95 -0.75 2.85
CA SER A 313 -16.73 -1.17 1.67
C SER A 313 -18.22 -1.45 1.89
N GLY A 314 -18.69 -1.42 3.13
CA GLY A 314 -20.03 -1.88 3.53
C GLY A 314 -20.21 -3.40 3.49
N ARG A 315 -19.20 -4.18 3.07
CA ARG A 315 -19.25 -5.65 2.92
C ARG A 315 -18.74 -6.40 4.16
N TYR A 316 -18.86 -5.76 5.30
CA TYR A 316 -18.39 -6.28 6.57
C TYR A 316 -19.48 -7.14 7.24
N PRO A 317 -19.16 -8.31 7.83
CA PRO A 317 -17.83 -8.92 7.95
C PRO A 317 -17.30 -9.47 6.61
N PRO A 318 -15.98 -9.47 6.38
CA PRO A 318 -15.42 -9.93 5.12
C PRO A 318 -15.67 -11.43 4.92
N ARG A 319 -15.93 -11.83 3.67
CA ARG A 319 -15.91 -13.26 3.33
C ARG A 319 -14.50 -13.80 3.54
N ALA A 320 -14.35 -14.76 4.45
CA ALA A 320 -13.12 -15.52 4.60
C ALA A 320 -12.79 -16.15 3.24
N ARG A 321 -11.63 -15.82 2.65
CA ARG A 321 -11.05 -16.67 1.61
C ARG A 321 -10.50 -17.89 2.34
N GLN A 322 -11.33 -18.92 2.49
CA GLN A 322 -10.82 -20.27 2.72
C GLN A 322 -9.92 -20.60 1.54
N TYR A 323 -8.61 -20.70 1.78
CA TYR A 323 -7.74 -21.41 0.86
C TYR A 323 -8.09 -22.88 1.01
N ASP A 324 -8.78 -23.43 0.01
CA ASP A 324 -8.91 -24.88 -0.15
C ASP A 324 -7.51 -25.48 -0.17
N ARG A 325 -7.17 -26.21 0.89
CA ARG A 325 -6.05 -27.16 0.85
C ARG A 325 -6.46 -28.25 -0.13
N LYS A 326 -5.83 -28.28 -1.30
CA LYS A 326 -5.74 -29.50 -2.11
C LYS A 326 -4.44 -30.20 -1.77
#